data_AF-A0A6G0XNF9-F1
#
_entry.id   AF-A0A6G0XNF9-F1
#
_cell.length_a   1.000
_cell.length_b   1.000
_cell.length_c   1.000
_cell.angle_alpha   90.00
_cell.angle_beta   90.00
_cell.angle_gamma   90.00
#
_symmetry.space_group_name_H-M   'P 1'
#
loop_
_entity.id
_entity.type
_entity.pdbx_description
1 polymer ?
#
loop_
_entity_poly.entity_id
_entity_poly.type
_entity_poly.pdbx_seq_one_letter_code
_entity_poly.pdbx_strand_id
1 'polypeptide(L)'
;MINDSFVAIAIHSIDKVECILKTHLLGCYNFIESHTAVNLSDFMNKCFIEYEILETIKVAVSDNAALQQIFINLIAQSGLGEISEVLKKVKSVVEFFKRSSQAYTKLKNTANSNGLSHLETNSRCRH
;
A
#
# COMPACT_ATOMS: atom_id res chain seq x y z
N MET A 1 0.96 34.75 16.06
CA MET A 1 1.99 34.18 15.17
C MET A 1 1.30 33.21 14.25
N ILE A 2 1.41 33.40 12.94
CA ILE A 2 1.12 32.31 11.99
C ILE A 2 2.35 31.41 12.09
N ASN A 3 2.16 30.14 12.47
CA ASN A 3 3.24 29.18 12.40
C ASN A 3 3.43 28.86 10.93
N ASP A 4 4.54 29.32 10.35
CA ASP A 4 4.98 28.85 9.04
C ASP A 4 5.42 27.41 9.19
N SER A 5 4.97 26.57 8.25
CA SER A 5 5.38 25.18 8.20
C SER A 5 6.04 24.88 6.88
N PHE A 6 6.99 23.95 6.90
CA PHE A 6 7.80 23.63 5.74
C PHE A 6 7.88 22.14 5.52
N VAL A 7 7.92 21.75 4.25
CA VAL A 7 8.11 20.36 3.82
C VAL A 7 9.33 20.33 2.91
N ALA A 8 10.34 19.54 3.30
CA ALA A 8 11.49 19.25 2.46
C ALA A 8 11.32 17.86 1.84
N ILE A 9 11.56 17.75 0.53
CA ILE A 9 11.49 16.48 -0.20
C ILE A 9 12.89 16.14 -0.73
N ALA A 10 13.42 15.00 -0.28
CA ALA A 10 14.66 14.44 -0.77
C ALA A 10 14.40 13.05 -1.38
N ILE A 11 15.06 12.78 -2.51
CA ILE A 11 15.06 11.48 -3.17
C ILE A 11 16.40 10.82 -2.94
N HIS A 12 16.34 9.54 -2.61
CA HIS A 12 17.51 8.71 -2.45
C HIS A 12 17.46 7.58 -3.48
N SER A 13 18.54 7.40 -4.24
CA SER A 13 18.68 6.33 -5.22
C SER A 13 20.06 5.69 -5.10
N ILE A 14 20.15 4.37 -5.20
CA ILE A 14 21.44 3.68 -5.28
C ILE A 14 21.89 3.68 -6.74
N ASP A 15 23.06 4.25 -7.01
CA ASP A 15 23.74 4.10 -8.28
C ASP A 15 24.13 2.63 -8.49
N LYS A 16 23.66 2.00 -9.55
CA LYS A 16 23.87 0.57 -9.79
C LYS A 16 25.29 0.22 -10.24
N VAL A 17 26.03 1.20 -10.76
CA VAL A 17 27.39 1.01 -11.26
C VAL A 17 28.38 1.23 -10.13
N GLU A 18 28.25 2.38 -9.46
CA GLU A 18 29.16 2.76 -8.38
C GLU A 18 28.77 2.16 -7.02
N CYS A 19 27.56 1.60 -6.90
CA CYS A 19 26.99 1.12 -5.64
C CYS A 19 26.95 2.19 -4.53
N ILE A 20 26.81 3.46 -4.91
CA ILE A 20 26.78 4.61 -3.98
C ILE A 20 25.34 5.14 -3.84
N LEU A 21 24.98 5.52 -2.62
CA LEU A 21 23.73 6.23 -2.35
C LEU A 21 23.82 7.68 -2.85
N LYS A 22 23.05 8.01 -3.89
CA LYS A 22 22.87 9.37 -4.38
C LYS A 22 21.64 9.99 -3.73
N THR A 23 21.79 11.21 -3.23
CA THR A 23 20.71 11.98 -2.62
C THR A 23 20.51 13.28 -3.40
N HIS A 24 19.28 13.55 -3.80
CA HIS A 24 18.88 14.79 -4.46
C HIS A 24 17.77 15.46 -3.67
N LEU A 25 17.99 16.71 -3.26
CA LEU A 25 16.94 17.52 -2.66
C LEU A 25 16.10 18.11 -3.79
N LEU A 26 14.82 17.72 -3.88
CA LEU A 26 13.88 18.31 -4.84
C LEU A 26 13.50 19.73 -4.44
N GLY A 27 13.37 19.98 -3.14
CA GLY A 27 13.10 21.33 -2.66
C GLY A 27 12.65 21.37 -1.21
N CYS A 28 12.50 22.61 -0.74
CA CYS A 28 11.90 22.96 0.54
C CYS A 28 10.77 23.94 0.27
N TYR A 29 9.56 23.58 0.69
CA TYR A 29 8.34 24.27 0.31
C TYR A 29 7.61 24.75 1.55
N ASN A 30 7.07 25.96 1.51
CA ASN A 30 6.13 26.42 2.54
C ASN A 30 4.81 25.66 2.39
N PHE A 31 4.38 25.00 3.46
CA PHE A 31 3.20 24.17 3.51
C PHE A 31 2.13 24.86 4.35
N ILE A 32 1.19 25.50 3.65
CA ILE A 32 0.15 26.35 4.23
C ILE A 32 -1.06 25.50 4.71
N GLU A 33 -1.18 24.28 4.22
CA GLU A 33 -2.28 23.39 4.57
C GLU A 33 -2.06 22.68 5.91
N SER A 34 -3.13 22.09 6.45
CA SER A 34 -3.01 21.23 7.63
C SER A 34 -2.18 19.99 7.29
N HIS A 35 -1.27 19.57 8.19
CA HIS A 35 -0.43 18.38 8.05
C HIS A 35 -1.19 17.05 8.20
N THR A 36 -2.39 16.98 7.64
CA THR A 36 -3.10 15.73 7.47
C THR A 36 -2.34 14.86 6.48
N ALA A 37 -2.50 13.56 6.63
CA ALA A 37 -1.89 12.59 5.75
C ALA A 37 -2.29 12.81 4.28
N VAL A 38 -3.57 13.17 4.04
CA VAL A 38 -4.15 13.39 2.71
C VAL A 38 -3.49 14.59 2.02
N ASN A 39 -3.48 15.75 2.69
CA ASN A 39 -2.96 16.99 2.09
C ASN A 39 -1.47 16.86 1.74
N LEU A 40 -0.71 16.17 2.59
CA LEU A 40 0.71 15.95 2.37
C LEU A 40 0.96 14.90 1.27
N SER A 41 0.12 13.87 1.16
CA SER A 41 0.15 12.92 0.04
C SER A 41 -0.16 13.59 -1.30
N ASP A 42 -1.17 14.45 -1.36
CA ASP A 42 -1.55 15.17 -2.57
C ASP A 42 -0.45 16.14 -3.00
N PHE A 43 0.16 16.83 -2.04
CA PHE A 43 1.31 17.69 -2.28
C PHE A 43 2.52 16.91 -2.84
N MET A 44 2.88 15.78 -2.22
CA MET A 44 3.97 14.94 -2.70
C MET A 44 3.70 14.38 -4.11
N ASN A 45 2.47 13.93 -4.40
CA ASN A 45 2.10 13.46 -5.72
C ASN A 45 2.23 14.54 -6.80
N LYS A 46 1.82 15.79 -6.50
CA LYS A 46 2.03 16.92 -7.42
C LYS A 46 3.50 17.14 -7.69
N CYS A 47 4.33 17.13 -6.64
CA CYS A 47 5.78 17.24 -6.78
C CYS A 47 6.34 16.09 -7.65
N PHE A 48 5.96 14.85 -7.40
CA PHE A 48 6.45 13.70 -8.17
C PHE A 48 6.00 13.70 -9.64
N ILE A 49 4.82 14.23 -9.94
CA ILE A 49 4.34 14.43 -11.31
C ILE A 49 5.15 15.53 -12.00
N GLU A 50 5.38 16.66 -11.32
CA GLU A 50 6.16 17.79 -11.85
C GLU A 50 7.60 17.40 -12.19
N TYR A 51 8.22 16.56 -11.36
CA TYR A 51 9.56 16.03 -11.61
C TYR A 51 9.58 14.78 -12.50
N GLU A 52 8.43 14.32 -13.02
CA GLU A 52 8.28 13.12 -13.87
C GLU A 52 8.85 11.82 -13.26
N ILE A 53 8.79 11.70 -11.93
CA ILE A 53 9.39 10.60 -11.16
C ILE A 53 8.36 9.68 -10.51
N LEU A 54 7.06 9.96 -10.63
CA LEU A 54 5.99 9.23 -9.92
C LEU A 54 6.11 7.71 -10.05
N GLU A 55 6.35 7.19 -11.25
CA GLU A 55 6.46 5.75 -11.53
C GLU A 55 7.79 5.13 -11.04
N THR A 56 8.76 5.96 -10.69
CA THR A 56 10.08 5.52 -10.21
C THR A 56 10.18 5.42 -8.69
N ILE A 57 9.26 6.07 -7.96
CA ILE A 57 9.24 6.07 -6.51
C ILE A 57 8.77 4.71 -5.99
N LYS A 58 9.70 3.97 -5.38
CA LYS A 58 9.40 2.66 -4.79
C LYS A 58 8.99 2.75 -3.32
N VAL A 59 9.54 3.73 -2.61
CA VAL A 59 9.36 3.91 -1.18
C VAL A 59 9.44 5.40 -0.88
N ALA A 60 8.56 5.90 -0.01
CA ALA A 60 8.68 7.22 0.58
C ALA A 60 8.67 7.09 2.12
N VAL A 61 9.46 7.91 2.78
CA VAL A 61 9.60 7.94 4.24
C VAL A 61 9.37 9.37 4.72
N SER A 62 8.58 9.53 5.76
CA SER A 62 8.39 10.82 6.43
C SER A 62 8.42 10.63 7.94
N ASP A 63 9.01 11.62 8.59
CA ASP A 63 9.02 11.83 10.03
C ASP A 63 7.63 12.20 10.59
N ASN A 64 6.75 12.74 9.75
CA ASN A 64 5.37 13.02 10.13
C ASN A 64 4.57 11.72 10.29
N ALA A 65 4.18 11.41 11.53
CA ALA A 65 3.39 10.21 11.87
C ALA A 65 2.10 10.08 11.05
N ALA A 66 1.52 11.21 10.61
CA ALA A 66 0.34 11.20 9.76
C ALA A 66 0.55 10.45 8.43
N LEU A 67 1.75 10.48 7.85
CA LEU A 67 2.05 9.83 6.57
C LEU A 67 2.35 8.34 6.67
N GLN A 68 2.63 7.81 7.86
CA GLN A 68 3.04 6.41 8.04
C GLN A 68 1.99 5.41 7.56
N GLN A 69 0.70 5.78 7.59
CA GLN A 69 -0.40 4.91 7.15
C GLN A 69 -0.71 4.96 5.66
N ILE A 70 -0.37 6.04 4.94
CA ILE A 70 -0.73 6.19 3.53
C ILE A 70 0.26 5.47 2.61
N PHE A 71 1.57 5.56 2.90
CA PHE A 71 2.58 5.00 1.99
C PHE A 71 2.73 3.48 2.07
N ILE A 72 2.50 2.88 3.24
CA ILE A 72 2.38 1.41 3.35
C ILE A 72 1.23 0.93 2.46
N ASN A 73 0.12 1.68 2.41
CA ASN A 73 -1.01 1.36 1.55
C ASN A 73 -0.67 1.51 0.06
N LEU A 74 0.07 2.53 -0.37
CA LEU A 74 0.42 2.69 -1.79
C LEU A 74 1.43 1.64 -2.27
N ILE A 75 2.46 1.30 -1.46
CA ILE A 75 3.43 0.24 -1.77
C ILE A 75 2.77 -1.14 -1.73
N ALA A 76 1.88 -1.38 -0.76
CA ALA A 76 1.08 -2.59 -0.73
C ALA A 76 0.13 -2.66 -1.92
N GLN A 77 -0.51 -1.55 -2.32
CA GLN A 77 -1.43 -1.51 -3.46
C GLN A 77 -0.70 -1.69 -4.80
N SER A 78 0.49 -1.11 -4.99
CA SER A 78 1.29 -1.30 -6.19
C SER A 78 1.82 -2.73 -6.30
N GLY A 79 2.26 -3.34 -5.18
CA GLY A 79 2.62 -4.77 -5.13
C GLY A 79 1.41 -5.71 -5.28
N LEU A 80 0.22 -5.31 -4.81
CA LEU A 80 -1.03 -6.03 -5.03
C LEU A 80 -1.52 -5.95 -6.48
N GLY A 81 -1.03 -4.99 -7.27
CA GLY A 81 -1.35 -4.90 -8.71
C GLY A 81 -0.94 -6.17 -9.45
N GLU A 82 0.28 -6.66 -9.20
CA GLU A 82 0.83 -7.89 -9.79
C GLU A 82 0.08 -9.15 -9.34
N ILE A 83 -0.49 -9.14 -8.12
CA ILE A 83 -1.21 -10.29 -7.53
C ILE A 83 -2.73 -10.16 -7.71
N SER A 84 -3.24 -9.05 -8.25
CA SER A 84 -4.67 -8.71 -8.20
C SER A 84 -5.54 -9.73 -8.92
N GLU A 85 -5.05 -10.33 -10.00
CA GLU A 85 -5.78 -11.34 -10.75
C GLU A 85 -5.91 -12.67 -9.97
N VAL A 86 -4.83 -13.09 -9.33
CA VAL A 86 -4.83 -14.27 -8.44
C VAL A 86 -5.76 -14.03 -7.26
N LEU A 87 -5.70 -12.84 -6.66
CA LEU A 87 -6.56 -12.47 -5.54
C LEU A 87 -8.05 -12.45 -5.94
N LYS A 88 -8.38 -11.95 -7.14
CA LYS A 88 -9.75 -12.01 -7.69
C LYS A 88 -10.25 -13.44 -7.85
N LYS A 89 -9.42 -14.34 -8.39
CA LYS A 89 -9.76 -15.77 -8.53
C LYS A 89 -9.99 -16.42 -7.17
N VAL A 90 -9.10 -16.20 -6.20
CA VAL A 90 -9.23 -16.72 -4.84
C VAL A 90 -10.50 -16.18 -4.17
N LYS A 91 -10.78 -14.88 -4.27
CA LYS A 91 -12.02 -14.28 -3.74
C LYS A 91 -13.26 -14.90 -4.36
N SER A 92 -13.29 -15.08 -5.68
CA SER A 92 -14.42 -15.70 -6.38
C SER A 92 -14.68 -17.13 -5.89
N VAL A 93 -13.64 -17.92 -5.67
CA VAL A 93 -13.74 -19.28 -5.14
C VAL A 93 -14.27 -19.25 -3.69
N VAL A 94 -13.71 -18.40 -2.84
CA VAL A 94 -14.16 -18.26 -1.45
C VAL A 94 -15.61 -17.79 -1.39
N GLU A 95 -16.02 -16.84 -2.22
CA GLU A 95 -17.40 -16.38 -2.30
C GLU A 95 -18.36 -17.46 -2.78
N PHE A 96 -17.98 -18.26 -3.78
CA PHE A 96 -18.76 -19.41 -4.23
C PHE A 96 -19.05 -20.38 -3.09
N PHE A 97 -18.02 -20.74 -2.31
CA PHE A 97 -18.20 -21.63 -1.16
C PHE A 97 -18.96 -20.96 -0.02
N LYS A 98 -18.85 -19.65 0.19
CA LYS A 98 -19.66 -18.94 1.20
C LYS A 98 -21.15 -18.89 0.84
N ARG A 99 -21.50 -18.75 -0.45
CA ARG A 99 -22.90 -18.61 -0.90
C ARG A 99 -23.61 -19.95 -1.09
N SER A 100 -22.89 -21.04 -1.32
CA SER A 100 -23.46 -22.37 -1.54
C SER A 100 -23.27 -23.28 -0.33
N SER A 101 -24.33 -23.51 0.44
CA SER A 101 -24.35 -24.40 1.60
C SER A 101 -23.90 -25.83 1.25
N GLN A 102 -24.30 -26.33 0.07
CA GLN A 102 -23.93 -27.65 -0.40
C GLN A 102 -22.43 -27.73 -0.76
N ALA A 103 -21.88 -26.73 -1.44
CA ALA A 103 -20.47 -26.69 -1.79
C ALA A 103 -19.58 -26.52 -0.55
N TYR A 104 -20.00 -25.66 0.40
CA TYR A 104 -19.33 -25.49 1.69
C TYR A 104 -19.26 -26.79 2.49
N THR A 105 -20.36 -27.53 2.54
CA THR A 105 -20.44 -28.82 3.26
C THR A 105 -19.51 -29.86 2.64
N LYS A 106 -19.46 -29.94 1.30
CA LYS A 106 -18.51 -30.81 0.59
C LYS A 106 -17.06 -30.42 0.88
N LEU A 107 -16.73 -29.13 0.80
CA LEU A 107 -15.38 -28.63 1.09
C LEU A 107 -14.95 -28.96 2.52
N LYS A 108 -15.83 -28.74 3.50
CA LYS A 108 -15.57 -29.04 4.92
C LYS A 108 -15.34 -30.54 5.16
N ASN A 109 -16.15 -31.39 4.53
CA ASN A 109 -16.00 -32.84 4.64
C ASN A 109 -14.69 -33.34 4.02
N THR A 110 -14.29 -32.79 2.87
CA THR A 110 -13.01 -33.11 2.21
C THR A 110 -11.79 -32.59 3.00
N ALA A 111 -11.90 -31.41 3.62
CA ALA A 111 -10.85 -30.89 4.48
C ALA A 111 -10.65 -31.77 5.72
N ASN A 112 -11.75 -32.26 6.32
CA ASN A 112 -11.71 -33.16 7.46
C ASN A 112 -11.12 -34.53 7.13
N SER A 113 -11.45 -35.11 5.96
CA SER A 113 -10.88 -36.40 5.53
C SER A 113 -9.38 -36.33 5.26
N ASN A 114 -8.85 -35.15 4.96
CA ASN A 114 -7.43 -34.90 4.71
C ASN A 114 -6.67 -34.43 5.96
N GLY A 115 -7.30 -34.45 7.16
CA GLY A 115 -6.67 -34.07 8.42
C GLY A 115 -6.50 -32.56 8.63
N LEU A 116 -7.16 -31.73 7.82
CA LEU A 116 -7.08 -30.26 7.87
C LEU A 116 -8.24 -29.64 8.69
N SER A 117 -8.56 -30.24 9.83
CA SER A 117 -9.74 -29.90 10.66
C SER A 117 -9.71 -28.49 11.28
N HIS A 118 -8.60 -27.75 11.16
CA HIS A 118 -8.41 -26.41 11.75
C HIS A 118 -8.67 -25.24 10.79
N LEU A 119 -9.05 -25.49 9.52
CA LEU A 119 -9.36 -24.43 8.56
C LEU A 119 -10.78 -23.88 8.78
N GLU A 120 -10.94 -22.95 9.73
CA GLU A 120 -12.12 -22.10 9.78
C GLU A 120 -12.01 -21.01 8.71
N THR A 121 -12.99 -20.93 7.79
CA THR A 121 -13.07 -19.79 6.87
C THR A 121 -13.39 -18.55 7.71
N ASN A 122 -12.39 -17.71 7.97
CA ASN A 122 -12.55 -16.48 8.74
C ASN A 122 -13.69 -15.63 8.13
N SER A 123 -14.80 -15.56 8.86
CA SER A 123 -16.01 -14.82 8.50
C SER A 123 -15.96 -13.35 8.92
N ARG A 124 -14.83 -12.88 9.48
CA ARG A 124 -14.64 -11.51 9.97
C ARG A 124 -13.73 -10.68 9.07
N CYS A 125 -14.23 -10.34 7.89
CA CYS A 125 -13.88 -9.07 7.25
C CYS A 125 -15.19 -8.36 6.88
N ARG A 126 -15.79 -7.69 7.86
CA ARG A 126 -16.81 -6.65 7.59
C ARG A 126 -16.04 -5.36 7.32
N HIS A 127 -16.42 -4.67 6.24
CA HIS A 127 -16.01 -3.30 5.93
C HIS A 127 -16.43 -2.34 7.05
#